data_AF-A0A7R9LVW0-F1
#
_entry.id   AF-A0A7R9LVW0-F1
#
_cell.length_a   1.000
_cell.length_b   1.000
_cell.length_c   1.000
_cell.angle_alpha   90.00
_cell.angle_beta   90.00
_cell.angle_gamma   90.00
#
_symmetry.space_group_name_H-M   'P 1'
#
loop_
_entity.id
_entity.type
_entity.pdbx_description
1 polymer ?
#
loop_
_entity_poly.entity_id
_entity_poly.type
_entity_poly.pdbx_seq_one_letter_code
_entity_poly.pdbx_strand_id
1 'polypeptide(L)'
;MLRSDVKRRAPNNSLAIILMISNENIVNTVMISNEFPIYKLFIKSESNSSKSRIVCIVAAIGSTQSADQCLNFPSGIQRMVRGIDVTKLDLSPQDLAQSNGFQRALVSLTCTQGKKWQHPFDPTLVFDIPDQVDTINTLPGGVLNTKATLIETTEDFKKSKGFDLGLDVNTVAYGAYGVSGSFKQAQEDLVNSTKSIVEVSAFVSAIRVDMSPYYEITPNQEFQDFV
;
A
#
# COMPACT_ATOMS: atom_id res chain seq x y z
N MET A 1 -2.67 -40.81 43.94
CA MET A 1 -1.97 -39.53 43.72
C MET A 1 -1.17 -39.65 42.43
N LEU A 2 -1.75 -39.31 41.28
CA LEU A 2 -1.08 -39.29 39.97
C LEU A 2 -1.60 -38.07 39.21
N ARG A 3 -0.66 -37.19 38.84
CA ARG A 3 -0.88 -35.89 38.20
C ARG A 3 -1.18 -36.07 36.72
N SER A 4 -2.13 -35.28 36.21
CA SER A 4 -2.38 -35.04 34.79
C SER A 4 -1.45 -33.94 34.28
N ASP A 5 -0.73 -34.22 33.20
CA ASP A 5 -0.01 -33.19 32.44
C ASP A 5 -0.83 -32.75 31.22
N VAL A 6 -1.11 -31.46 31.20
CA VAL A 6 -1.83 -30.73 30.15
C VAL A 6 -0.91 -30.55 28.94
N LYS A 7 -1.25 -31.18 27.81
CA LYS A 7 -0.56 -30.97 26.53
C LYS A 7 -1.23 -29.81 25.77
N ARG A 8 -0.42 -28.80 25.46
CA ARG A 8 -0.77 -27.52 24.81
C ARG A 8 -1.40 -27.73 23.42
N ARG A 9 -2.41 -26.92 23.10
CA ARG A 9 -3.02 -26.77 21.76
C ARG A 9 -1.99 -26.25 20.75
N ALA A 10 -1.86 -26.93 19.61
CA ALA A 10 -1.24 -26.39 18.40
C ALA A 10 -2.31 -25.66 17.55
N PRO A 11 -1.95 -24.62 16.78
CA PRO A 11 -2.90 -23.90 15.95
C PRO A 11 -3.35 -24.73 14.73
N ASN A 12 -4.64 -24.59 14.40
CA ASN A 12 -5.32 -25.28 13.30
C ASN A 12 -4.73 -24.86 11.94
N ASN A 13 -4.08 -25.80 11.25
CA ASN A 13 -4.20 -26.09 9.81
C ASN A 13 -3.09 -27.08 9.40
N SER A 14 -3.18 -28.31 9.91
CA SER A 14 -2.26 -29.38 9.50
C SER A 14 -3.08 -30.62 9.20
N LEU A 15 -3.22 -30.91 7.91
CA LEU A 15 -3.86 -32.12 7.42
C LEU A 15 -2.81 -33.25 7.47
N ALA A 16 -3.01 -34.22 8.36
CA ALA A 16 -2.14 -35.39 8.44
C ALA A 16 -2.64 -36.45 7.43
N ILE A 17 -1.86 -36.72 6.39
CA ILE A 17 -2.11 -37.85 5.48
C ILE A 17 -1.32 -39.04 5.99
N ILE A 18 -2.02 -40.05 6.52
CA ILE A 18 -1.43 -41.35 6.87
C ILE A 18 -1.68 -42.30 5.71
N LEU A 19 -0.62 -42.72 5.03
CA LEU A 19 -0.67 -43.75 4.00
C LEU A 19 -0.09 -45.05 4.56
N MET A 20 -0.91 -46.10 4.58
CA MET A 20 -0.46 -47.48 4.81
C MET A 20 -0.55 -48.24 3.49
N ILE A 21 0.59 -48.74 3.00
CA ILE A 21 0.66 -49.55 1.77
C ILE A 21 0.97 -50.99 2.18
N SER A 22 0.09 -51.91 1.78
CA SER A 22 0.31 -53.36 1.88
C SER A 22 0.52 -53.93 0.47
N ASN A 23 1.57 -54.75 0.35
CA ASN A 23 1.89 -55.62 -0.80
C ASN A 23 0.68 -56.53 -1.15
N GLU A 24 0.38 -56.96 -2.37
CA GLU A 24 1.17 -57.17 -3.59
C GLU A 24 0.34 -56.79 -4.85
N ASN A 25 1.01 -56.24 -5.87
CA ASN A 25 0.57 -56.17 -7.28
C ASN A 25 -0.62 -55.28 -7.69
N ILE A 26 -0.60 -53.96 -7.47
CA ILE A 26 -1.42 -53.01 -8.27
C ILE A 26 -0.67 -51.69 -8.53
N VAL A 27 -0.60 -51.28 -9.81
CA VAL A 27 -0.24 -49.92 -10.23
C VAL A 27 -1.53 -49.12 -10.36
N ASN A 28 -1.78 -48.20 -9.42
CA ASN A 28 -2.87 -47.23 -9.54
C ASN A 28 -2.30 -45.85 -9.83
N THR A 29 -2.65 -45.29 -10.98
CA THR A 29 -2.43 -43.88 -11.31
C THR A 29 -3.57 -43.07 -10.70
N VAL A 30 -3.30 -42.26 -9.69
CA VAL A 30 -4.28 -41.34 -9.12
C VAL A 30 -4.05 -39.97 -9.76
N MET A 31 -4.98 -39.55 -10.63
CA MET A 31 -5.05 -38.16 -11.09
C MET A 31 -5.96 -37.37 -10.15
N ILE A 32 -5.37 -36.41 -9.44
CA ILE A 32 -6.10 -35.43 -8.63
C ILE A 32 -6.06 -34.11 -9.39
N SER A 33 -7.20 -33.72 -9.93
CA SER A 33 -7.49 -32.35 -10.36
C SER A 33 -8.22 -31.66 -9.20
N ASN A 34 -7.92 -30.39 -8.95
CA ASN A 34 -8.92 -29.36 -8.62
C ASN A 34 -8.27 -27.98 -8.54
N GLU A 35 -9.06 -26.96 -8.83
CA GLU A 35 -8.77 -25.53 -8.95
C GLU A 35 -8.28 -24.83 -7.67
N PHE A 36 -7.69 -25.54 -6.69
CA PHE A 36 -7.19 -25.02 -5.42
C PHE A 36 -5.97 -25.87 -4.94
N PRO A 37 -5.15 -25.42 -3.96
CA PRO A 37 -3.71 -25.65 -3.94
C PRO A 37 -3.35 -27.15 -4.00
N ILE A 38 -2.73 -27.51 -5.11
CA ILE A 38 -2.51 -28.90 -5.52
C ILE A 38 -1.26 -29.44 -4.83
N TYR A 39 -1.40 -30.53 -4.08
CA TYR A 39 -0.26 -31.36 -3.67
C TYR A 39 -0.05 -32.44 -4.73
N LYS A 40 1.10 -32.41 -5.44
CA LYS A 40 1.49 -33.49 -6.37
C LYS A 40 2.35 -34.51 -5.63
N LEU A 41 1.83 -35.72 -5.44
CA LEU A 41 2.56 -36.85 -4.90
C LEU A 41 3.10 -37.72 -6.05
N PHE A 42 4.43 -37.79 -6.18
CA PHE A 42 5.08 -38.70 -7.13
C PHE A 42 5.63 -39.91 -6.37
N ILE A 43 5.15 -41.10 -6.71
CA ILE A 43 5.66 -42.37 -6.17
C ILE A 43 6.37 -43.09 -7.31
N LYS A 44 7.71 -43.15 -7.25
CA LYS A 44 8.52 -43.96 -8.18
C LYS A 44 8.92 -45.25 -7.45
N SER A 45 8.50 -46.38 -8.01
CA SER A 45 8.89 -47.72 -7.54
C SER A 45 9.94 -48.28 -8.51
N GLU A 46 11.12 -48.62 -8.00
CA GLU A 46 12.18 -49.28 -8.78
C GLU A 46 12.32 -50.71 -8.25
N SER A 47 11.88 -51.68 -9.06
CA SER A 47 11.95 -53.10 -8.74
C SER A 47 13.27 -53.65 -9.26
N ASN A 48 14.20 -53.95 -8.35
CA ASN A 48 15.33 -54.80 -8.67
C ASN A 48 15.36 -55.96 -7.69
N SER A 49 15.47 -57.16 -8.26
CA SER A 49 15.33 -58.46 -7.60
C SER A 49 16.00 -58.47 -6.22
N SER A 50 15.17 -58.69 -5.20
CA SER A 50 15.46 -58.99 -3.79
C SER A 50 15.19 -57.91 -2.73
N LYS A 51 15.16 -56.59 -3.01
CA LYS A 51 14.74 -55.59 -1.98
C LYS A 51 14.14 -54.31 -2.60
N SER A 52 12.81 -54.24 -2.70
CA SER A 52 12.11 -53.00 -3.09
C SER A 52 12.20 -51.95 -1.98
N ARG A 53 12.73 -50.76 -2.31
CA ARG A 53 12.68 -49.57 -1.47
C ARG A 53 11.71 -48.57 -2.11
N ILE A 54 10.62 -48.25 -1.41
CA ILE A 54 9.69 -47.21 -1.84
C ILE A 54 10.24 -45.87 -1.34
N VAL A 55 10.54 -44.95 -2.25
CA VAL A 55 10.95 -43.58 -1.93
C VAL A 55 9.76 -42.66 -2.18
N CYS A 56 9.14 -42.17 -1.11
CA CYS A 56 8.10 -41.15 -1.19
C CYS A 56 8.75 -39.76 -1.12
N ILE A 57 8.67 -38.99 -2.21
CA ILE A 57 9.05 -37.58 -2.21
C ILE A 57 7.77 -36.77 -2.03
N VAL A 58 7.56 -36.25 -0.81
CA VAL A 58 6.49 -35.29 -0.54
C VAL A 58 7.05 -33.90 -0.80
N ALA A 59 6.80 -33.37 -2.00
CA ALA A 59 7.07 -31.97 -2.30
C ALA A 59 5.92 -31.13 -1.72
N ALA A 60 6.16 -30.49 -0.57
CA ALA A 60 5.25 -29.47 -0.05
C ALA A 60 5.33 -28.25 -0.98
N ILE A 61 4.38 -28.13 -1.91
CA ILE A 61 4.18 -26.91 -2.67
C ILE A 61 3.50 -25.94 -1.71
N GLY A 62 4.31 -25.23 -0.92
CA GLY A 62 3.81 -24.12 -0.13
C GLY A 62 3.13 -23.16 -1.10
N SER A 63 1.84 -22.89 -0.90
CA SER A 63 1.20 -21.77 -1.58
C SER A 63 1.98 -20.53 -1.18
N THR A 64 2.80 -20.02 -2.10
CA THR A 64 3.34 -18.67 -1.97
C THR A 64 2.13 -17.77 -1.98
N GLN A 65 1.68 -17.40 -0.77
CA GLN A 65 0.69 -16.36 -0.57
C GLN A 65 1.34 -15.13 -1.19
N SER A 66 1.02 -14.84 -2.46
CA SER A 66 1.46 -13.61 -3.10
C SER A 66 1.03 -12.52 -2.14
N ALA A 67 1.97 -11.69 -1.67
CA ALA A 67 1.66 -10.62 -0.74
C ALA A 67 0.40 -9.90 -1.26
N ASP A 68 -0.72 -10.07 -0.54
CA ASP A 68 -2.03 -9.69 -1.05
C ASP A 68 -1.99 -8.18 -1.31
N GLN A 69 -2.00 -7.81 -2.59
CA GLN A 69 -2.10 -6.41 -2.99
C GLN A 69 -3.42 -5.89 -2.44
N CYS A 70 -3.37 -4.72 -1.79
CA CYS A 70 -4.59 -4.09 -1.31
C CYS A 70 -5.49 -3.76 -2.51
N LEU A 71 -6.72 -4.28 -2.52
CA LEU A 71 -7.65 -4.09 -3.65
C LEU A 71 -8.54 -2.86 -3.45
N ASN A 72 -8.90 -2.53 -2.20
CA ASN A 72 -9.85 -1.47 -1.91
C ASN A 72 -9.42 -0.63 -0.69
N PHE A 73 -8.53 0.33 -0.87
CA PHE A 73 -8.12 1.27 0.19
C PHE A 73 -8.80 2.65 0.03
N PRO A 74 -8.85 3.48 1.08
CA PRO A 74 -9.38 4.83 0.99
C PRO A 74 -8.70 5.68 -0.07
N SER A 75 -9.47 6.58 -0.69
CA SER A 75 -8.95 7.49 -1.71
C SER A 75 -7.82 8.36 -1.16
N GLY A 76 -6.83 8.66 -2.01
CA GLY A 76 -5.68 9.48 -1.64
C GLY A 76 -4.46 8.70 -1.13
N ILE A 77 -4.61 7.50 -0.56
CA ILE A 77 -3.47 6.70 -0.07
C ILE A 77 -2.47 6.39 -1.20
N GLN A 78 -2.97 6.08 -2.40
CA GLN A 78 -2.13 5.92 -3.60
C GLN A 78 -1.27 7.14 -3.91
N ARG A 79 -1.70 8.36 -3.59
CA ARG A 79 -0.91 9.58 -3.80
C ARG A 79 0.15 9.75 -2.72
N MET A 80 -0.11 9.30 -1.50
CA MET A 80 0.83 9.42 -0.37
C MET A 80 2.10 8.58 -0.55
N VAL A 81 2.02 7.47 -1.29
CA VAL A 81 3.18 6.61 -1.57
C VAL A 81 3.99 7.05 -2.80
N ARG A 82 3.55 8.08 -3.51
CA ARG A 82 4.26 8.59 -4.69
C ARG A 82 5.38 9.52 -4.29
N GLY A 83 6.47 9.46 -5.03
CA GLY A 83 7.53 10.46 -4.93
C GLY A 83 7.00 11.81 -5.39
N ILE A 84 7.66 12.88 -4.94
CA ILE A 84 7.27 14.26 -5.24
C ILE A 84 8.51 15.01 -5.73
N ASP A 85 8.42 15.56 -6.94
CA ASP A 85 9.33 16.60 -7.43
C ASP A 85 8.77 17.96 -7.01
N VAL A 86 9.32 18.49 -5.91
CA VAL A 86 8.86 19.75 -5.30
C VAL A 86 8.98 20.95 -6.26
N THR A 87 9.87 20.91 -7.26
CA THR A 87 10.03 22.02 -8.22
C THR A 87 8.88 22.11 -9.21
N LYS A 88 8.27 20.98 -9.55
CA LYS A 88 7.15 20.85 -10.51
C LYS A 88 5.82 20.59 -9.83
N LEU A 89 5.80 20.39 -8.52
CA LEU A 89 4.62 20.01 -7.79
C LEU A 89 3.50 21.04 -8.01
N ASP A 90 2.35 20.55 -8.44
CA ASP A 90 1.14 21.34 -8.58
C ASP A 90 -0.01 20.64 -7.86
N LEU A 91 -0.52 21.26 -6.80
CA LEU A 91 -1.64 20.73 -6.02
C LEU A 91 -2.99 21.06 -6.64
N SER A 92 -3.02 22.01 -7.58
CA SER A 92 -4.24 22.48 -8.22
C SER A 92 -4.02 22.68 -9.72
N PRO A 93 -3.60 21.62 -10.44
CA PRO A 93 -3.35 21.72 -11.87
C PRO A 93 -4.66 22.04 -12.61
N GLN A 94 -4.63 23.07 -13.47
CA GLN A 94 -5.75 23.38 -14.36
C GLN A 94 -5.83 22.38 -15.53
N ASP A 95 -4.68 21.84 -15.93
CA ASP A 95 -4.56 20.82 -16.96
C ASP A 95 -4.10 19.50 -16.35
N LEU A 96 -5.01 18.54 -16.26
CA LEU A 96 -4.74 17.21 -15.72
C LEU A 96 -3.84 16.36 -16.63
N ALA A 97 -3.62 16.76 -17.89
CA ALA A 97 -2.71 16.07 -18.79
C ALA A 97 -1.24 16.42 -18.50
N GLN A 98 -0.96 17.53 -17.81
CA GLN A 98 0.40 17.94 -17.47
C GLN A 98 0.95 17.20 -16.26
N SER A 99 2.28 17.01 -16.24
CA SER A 99 2.97 16.49 -15.08
C SER A 99 2.84 17.49 -13.93
N ASN A 100 2.20 17.05 -12.85
CA ASN A 100 1.95 17.84 -11.64
C ASN A 100 2.99 17.59 -10.54
N GLY A 101 4.19 17.16 -10.92
CA GLY A 101 5.31 16.86 -10.00
C GLY A 101 5.20 15.55 -9.21
N PHE A 102 4.07 14.83 -9.25
CA PHE A 102 4.01 13.50 -8.66
C PHE A 102 4.78 12.49 -9.52
N GLN A 103 5.71 11.77 -8.89
CA GLN A 103 6.54 10.74 -9.48
C GLN A 103 5.91 9.36 -9.31
N ARG A 104 6.68 8.30 -9.60
CA ARG A 104 6.25 6.91 -9.41
C ARG A 104 6.09 6.59 -7.91
N ALA A 105 5.42 5.47 -7.62
CA ALA A 105 5.32 4.99 -6.25
C ALA A 105 6.73 4.64 -5.72
N LEU A 106 7.04 5.09 -4.51
CA LEU A 106 8.30 4.77 -3.82
C LEU A 106 8.17 3.46 -3.02
N VAL A 107 6.94 3.10 -2.67
CA VAL A 107 6.62 2.01 -1.75
C VAL A 107 5.45 1.21 -2.33
N SER A 108 5.48 -0.11 -2.16
CA SER A 108 4.37 -0.99 -2.53
C SER A 108 3.44 -1.16 -1.34
N LEU A 109 2.14 -0.95 -1.57
CA LEU A 109 1.12 -1.14 -0.55
C LEU A 109 0.72 -2.61 -0.47
N THR A 110 0.82 -3.20 0.72
CA THR A 110 0.48 -4.60 0.98
C THR A 110 -0.60 -4.68 2.05
N CYS A 111 -1.43 -5.71 2.02
CA CYS A 111 -2.50 -5.91 3.00
C CYS A 111 -2.37 -7.28 3.71
N THR A 112 -1.13 -7.66 4.03
CA THR A 112 -0.83 -8.97 4.63
C THR A 112 -1.37 -9.11 6.05
N GLN A 113 -1.55 -8.00 6.76
CA GLN A 113 -2.10 -8.00 8.12
C GLN A 113 -3.63 -8.05 8.15
N GLY A 114 -4.30 -7.94 6.98
CA GLY A 114 -5.76 -8.00 6.89
C GLY A 114 -6.48 -6.87 7.64
N LYS A 115 -5.81 -5.75 7.90
CA LYS A 115 -6.40 -4.59 8.59
C LYS A 115 -7.54 -3.99 7.75
N LYS A 116 -8.63 -3.59 8.42
CA LYS A 116 -9.80 -2.97 7.80
C LYS A 116 -10.16 -1.68 8.51
N TRP A 117 -10.63 -0.71 7.75
CA TRP A 117 -11.18 0.55 8.24
C TRP A 117 -12.63 0.68 7.78
N GLN A 118 -13.52 0.98 8.72
CA GLN A 118 -14.93 1.23 8.43
C GLN A 118 -15.18 2.73 8.50
N HIS A 119 -15.83 3.28 7.46
CA HIS A 119 -16.15 4.69 7.42
C HIS A 119 -17.17 5.03 8.53
N PRO A 120 -16.93 6.04 9.40
CA PRO A 120 -17.77 6.27 10.57
C PRO A 120 -19.15 6.83 10.23
N PHE A 121 -19.31 7.44 9.06
CA PHE A 121 -20.60 7.97 8.60
C PHE A 121 -21.36 7.00 7.68
N ASP A 122 -20.72 5.93 7.22
CA ASP A 122 -21.35 4.92 6.36
C ASP A 122 -20.81 3.53 6.69
N PRO A 123 -21.56 2.72 7.45
CA PRO A 123 -21.09 1.40 7.87
C PRO A 123 -20.98 0.41 6.71
N THR A 124 -21.55 0.70 5.53
CA THR A 124 -21.45 -0.16 4.36
C THR A 124 -20.09 -0.03 3.66
N LEU A 125 -19.39 1.08 3.92
CA LEU A 125 -18.07 1.35 3.35
C LEU A 125 -16.98 0.79 4.26
N VAL A 126 -16.39 -0.32 3.81
CA VAL A 126 -15.24 -0.95 4.46
C VAL A 126 -14.08 -0.97 3.48
N PHE A 127 -12.93 -0.48 3.94
CA PHE A 127 -11.72 -0.38 3.16
C PHE A 127 -10.59 -1.18 3.81
N ASP A 128 -9.67 -1.64 2.98
CA ASP A 128 -8.40 -2.23 3.38
C ASP A 128 -7.45 -1.13 3.88
N ILE A 129 -6.77 -1.40 4.99
CA ILE A 129 -5.68 -0.55 5.48
C ILE A 129 -4.37 -1.23 5.09
N PRO A 130 -3.53 -0.59 4.26
CA PRO A 130 -2.21 -1.12 3.95
C PRO A 130 -1.33 -1.28 5.18
N ASP A 131 -0.42 -2.23 5.14
CA ASP A 131 0.52 -2.54 6.22
C ASP A 131 1.43 -1.35 6.56
N GLN A 132 1.65 -0.46 5.59
CA GLN A 132 2.45 0.77 5.70
C GLN A 132 1.68 1.96 6.29
N VAL A 133 0.40 1.78 6.60
CA VAL A 133 -0.45 2.78 7.25
C VAL A 133 -0.61 2.40 8.72
N ASP A 134 -0.32 3.36 9.60
CA ASP A 134 -0.45 3.18 11.04
C ASP A 134 -1.89 3.44 11.49
N THR A 135 -2.40 4.64 11.21
CA THR A 135 -3.76 5.03 11.62
C THR A 135 -4.52 5.80 10.54
N ILE A 136 -5.84 5.62 10.53
CA ILE A 136 -6.78 6.38 9.70
C ILE A 136 -7.84 7.00 10.62
N ASN A 137 -7.85 8.32 10.69
CA ASN A 137 -8.75 9.10 11.52
C ASN A 137 -9.67 9.95 10.65
N THR A 138 -10.96 9.97 10.91
CA THR A 138 -11.85 10.95 10.28
C THR A 138 -11.76 12.28 11.01
N LEU A 139 -11.47 13.35 10.27
CA LEU A 139 -11.62 14.69 10.81
C LEU A 139 -13.09 15.12 10.66
N PRO A 140 -13.76 15.56 11.74
CA PRO A 140 -15.15 16.00 11.65
C PRO A 140 -15.26 17.19 10.69
N GLY A 141 -16.07 17.03 9.64
CA GLY A 141 -16.28 18.04 8.59
C GLY A 141 -16.93 19.36 9.03
N GLY A 142 -17.13 19.58 10.34
CA GLY A 142 -17.81 20.75 10.89
C GLY A 142 -16.92 21.98 11.06
N VAL A 143 -15.61 21.86 10.92
CA VAL A 143 -14.69 23.01 10.99
C VAL A 143 -14.36 23.46 9.57
N LEU A 144 -15.30 24.19 8.95
CA LEU A 144 -15.00 25.00 7.78
C LEU A 144 -14.00 26.08 8.19
N ASN A 145 -12.71 25.76 8.13
CA ASN A 145 -11.65 26.74 8.24
C ASN A 145 -11.52 27.44 6.90
N THR A 146 -12.40 28.41 6.66
CA THR A 146 -12.26 29.31 5.52
C THR A 146 -11.10 30.26 5.82
N LYS A 147 -9.96 30.00 5.19
CA LYS A 147 -8.82 30.93 5.21
C LYS A 147 -8.80 31.66 3.87
N ALA A 148 -8.87 32.98 3.94
CA ALA A 148 -8.57 33.85 2.81
C ALA A 148 -7.13 34.33 2.96
N THR A 149 -6.27 33.94 2.03
CA THR A 149 -4.88 34.41 1.98
C THR A 149 -4.75 35.37 0.81
N LEU A 150 -4.29 36.59 1.08
CA LEU A 150 -3.92 37.55 0.06
C LEU A 150 -2.50 37.24 -0.41
N ILE A 151 -2.35 36.98 -1.71
CA ILE A 151 -1.07 36.70 -2.36
C ILE A 151 -0.71 37.92 -3.20
N GLU A 152 0.32 38.65 -2.77
CA GLU A 152 0.83 39.85 -3.45
C GLU A 152 2.18 39.60 -4.14
N THR A 153 2.92 38.58 -3.69
CA THR A 153 4.22 38.22 -4.24
C THR A 153 4.29 36.74 -4.62
N THR A 154 5.24 36.39 -5.50
CA THR A 154 5.52 34.99 -5.85
C THR A 154 6.01 34.18 -4.65
N GLU A 155 6.63 34.83 -3.68
CA GLU A 155 7.08 34.27 -2.42
C GLU A 155 5.90 33.93 -1.51
N ASP A 156 4.86 34.78 -1.46
CA ASP A 156 3.65 34.49 -0.70
C ASP A 156 2.89 33.30 -1.29
N PHE A 157 2.87 33.18 -2.62
CA PHE A 157 2.32 32.01 -3.29
C PHE A 157 3.06 30.73 -2.86
N LYS A 158 4.40 30.73 -2.93
CA LYS A 158 5.22 29.58 -2.53
C LYS A 158 5.03 29.21 -1.06
N LYS A 159 4.93 30.21 -0.18
CA LYS A 159 4.65 30.00 1.26
C LYS A 159 3.26 29.40 1.48
N SER A 160 2.24 29.88 0.75
CA SER A 160 0.88 29.33 0.82
C SER A 160 0.89 27.84 0.47
N LYS A 161 1.54 27.48 -0.65
CA LYS A 161 1.64 26.07 -1.09
C LYS A 161 2.53 25.20 -0.19
N GLY A 162 3.56 25.77 0.42
CA GLY A 162 4.41 25.08 1.40
C GLY A 162 3.61 24.65 2.63
N PHE A 163 2.74 25.55 3.12
CA PHE A 163 1.86 25.26 4.26
C PHE A 163 0.91 24.09 3.98
N ASP A 164 0.34 24.02 2.78
CA ASP A 164 -0.56 22.93 2.38
C ASP A 164 0.10 21.54 2.41
N LEU A 165 1.42 21.48 2.26
CA LEU A 165 2.20 20.24 2.33
C LEU A 165 2.78 19.94 3.71
N GLY A 166 2.56 20.82 4.68
CA GLY A 166 3.24 20.73 5.97
C GLY A 166 4.76 20.90 5.86
N LEU A 167 5.25 21.51 4.77
CA LEU A 167 6.65 21.93 4.68
C LEU A 167 6.82 23.16 5.57
N ASP A 168 7.85 23.15 6.43
CA ASP A 168 8.21 24.33 7.20
C ASP A 168 8.49 25.48 6.22
N VAL A 169 7.98 26.68 6.55
CA VAL A 169 8.21 27.91 5.78
C VAL A 169 9.69 28.21 5.60
N ASN A 170 10.54 27.69 6.50
CA ASN A 170 12.00 27.81 6.40
C ASN A 170 12.66 26.71 5.55
N THR A 171 11.94 25.63 5.24
CA THR A 171 12.45 24.50 4.44
C THR A 171 11.96 24.50 3.00
N VAL A 172 11.12 25.47 2.60
CA VAL A 172 10.78 25.69 1.19
C VAL A 172 12.06 26.03 0.43
N ALA A 173 12.66 25.01 -0.19
CA ALA A 173 13.93 25.11 -0.88
C ALA A 173 13.85 26.14 -2.01
N TYR A 174 14.97 26.83 -2.26
CA TYR A 174 15.11 27.74 -3.38
C TYR A 174 14.74 27.02 -4.69
N GLY A 175 13.61 27.41 -5.30
CA GLY A 175 13.09 26.78 -6.52
C GLY A 175 11.88 25.84 -6.35
N ALA A 176 11.39 25.62 -5.13
CA ALA A 176 10.13 24.92 -4.90
C ALA A 176 8.99 25.58 -5.70
N TYR A 177 8.16 24.74 -6.34
CA TYR A 177 7.05 25.13 -7.22
C TYR A 177 7.44 25.97 -8.44
N GLY A 178 8.71 26.31 -8.65
CA GLY A 178 9.13 27.31 -9.65
C GLY A 178 8.82 26.92 -11.10
N VAL A 179 8.53 25.64 -11.36
CA VAL A 179 8.21 25.11 -12.70
C VAL A 179 6.75 24.65 -12.80
N SER A 180 5.97 24.72 -11.71
CA SER A 180 4.57 24.29 -11.72
C SER A 180 3.68 25.20 -12.59
N GLY A 181 2.58 24.66 -13.10
CA GLY A 181 1.64 25.41 -13.94
C GLY A 181 0.97 26.53 -13.15
N SER A 182 0.49 26.23 -11.95
CA SER A 182 -0.12 27.21 -11.05
C SER A 182 0.84 28.34 -10.64
N PHE A 183 2.14 28.06 -10.47
CA PHE A 183 3.13 29.11 -10.18
C PHE A 183 3.32 30.06 -11.36
N LYS A 184 3.41 29.54 -12.60
CA LYS A 184 3.55 30.37 -13.81
C LYS A 184 2.35 31.29 -13.98
N GLN A 185 1.14 30.77 -13.78
CA GLN A 185 -0.07 31.58 -13.85
C GLN A 185 -0.10 32.65 -12.75
N ALA A 186 0.24 32.29 -11.51
CA ALA A 186 0.33 33.27 -10.43
C ALA A 186 1.36 34.36 -10.76
N GLN A 187 2.51 34.00 -11.34
CA GLN A 187 3.52 34.95 -11.79
C GLN A 187 2.97 35.89 -12.88
N GLU A 188 2.27 35.37 -13.88
CA GLU A 188 1.65 36.16 -14.95
C GLU A 188 0.58 37.13 -14.40
N ASP A 189 -0.25 36.69 -13.45
CA ASP A 189 -1.27 37.50 -12.83
C ASP A 189 -0.68 38.62 -11.96
N LEU A 190 0.39 38.34 -11.20
CA LEU A 190 1.08 39.31 -10.37
C LEU A 190 1.87 40.35 -11.18
N VAL A 191 2.55 39.92 -12.25
CA VAL A 191 3.32 40.83 -13.12
C VAL A 191 2.41 41.83 -13.86
N ASN A 192 1.14 41.47 -14.10
CA ASN A 192 0.16 42.38 -14.69
C ASN A 192 -0.35 43.49 -13.72
N SER A 193 0.30 43.67 -12.55
CA SER A 193 0.37 44.86 -11.67
C SER A 193 -0.93 45.49 -11.12
N THR A 194 -2.09 44.96 -11.48
CA THR A 194 -3.42 45.47 -11.06
C THR A 194 -4.28 44.40 -10.38
N LYS A 195 -3.75 43.19 -10.19
CA LYS A 195 -4.49 42.05 -9.68
C LYS A 195 -3.83 41.53 -8.41
N SER A 196 -4.64 41.29 -7.38
CA SER A 196 -4.24 40.51 -6.21
C SER A 196 -4.91 39.14 -6.31
N ILE A 197 -4.21 38.10 -5.89
CA ILE A 197 -4.77 36.75 -5.87
C ILE A 197 -5.33 36.52 -4.46
N VAL A 198 -6.63 36.24 -4.37
CA VAL A 198 -7.28 35.84 -3.13
C VAL A 198 -7.53 34.35 -3.19
N GLU A 199 -6.77 33.59 -2.41
CA GLU A 199 -6.96 32.15 -2.28
C GLU A 199 -7.97 31.87 -1.17
N VAL A 200 -9.09 31.24 -1.53
CA VAL A 200 -10.12 30.79 -0.60
C VAL A 200 -10.09 29.27 -0.56
N SER A 201 -9.64 28.72 0.56
CA SER A 201 -9.62 27.27 0.77
C SER A 201 -10.78 26.83 1.66
N ALA A 202 -11.55 25.86 1.20
CA ALA A 202 -12.59 25.19 1.97
C ALA A 202 -12.31 23.69 2.00
N PHE A 203 -12.04 23.15 3.19
CA PHE A 203 -11.79 21.73 3.38
C PHE A 203 -13.08 21.06 3.86
N VAL A 204 -13.60 20.11 3.08
CA VAL A 204 -14.73 19.28 3.50
C VAL A 204 -14.15 17.98 4.07
N SER A 205 -14.54 17.65 5.31
CA SER A 205 -14.30 16.39 6.04
C SER A 205 -13.22 15.48 5.41
N ALA A 206 -11.96 15.69 5.76
CA ALA A 206 -10.88 14.85 5.27
C ALA A 206 -10.66 13.64 6.19
N ILE A 207 -10.28 12.51 5.59
CA ILE A 207 -9.59 11.46 6.33
C ILE A 207 -8.14 11.92 6.55
N ARG A 208 -7.64 11.77 7.77
CA ARG A 208 -6.23 11.87 8.10
C ARG A 208 -5.65 10.47 8.11
N VAL A 209 -4.60 10.27 7.33
CA VAL A 209 -3.87 9.01 7.26
C VAL A 209 -2.47 9.28 7.77
N ASP A 210 -2.06 8.57 8.81
CA ASP A 210 -0.70 8.63 9.33
C ASP A 210 0.03 7.34 8.86
N MET A 211 1.12 7.51 8.11
CA MET A 211 1.95 6.40 7.62
C MET A 211 2.81 5.85 8.75
N SER A 212 3.19 4.58 8.65
CA SER A 212 4.18 3.98 9.53
C SER A 212 5.51 4.76 9.49
N PRO A 213 6.30 4.73 10.57
CA PRO A 213 7.61 5.38 10.59
C PRO A 213 8.53 4.90 9.45
N TYR A 214 9.39 5.78 8.95
CA TYR A 214 10.22 5.51 7.77
C TYR A 214 11.12 4.26 7.90
N TYR A 215 11.50 3.87 9.12
CA TYR A 215 12.34 2.69 9.36
C TYR A 215 11.57 1.36 9.27
N GLU A 216 10.23 1.39 9.24
CA GLU A 216 9.37 0.22 9.04
C GLU A 216 8.93 0.08 7.57
N ILE A 217 9.03 1.17 6.80
CA ILE A 217 8.61 1.21 5.41
C ILE A 217 9.79 0.84 4.51
N THR A 218 9.63 -0.25 3.76
CA THR A 218 10.63 -0.67 2.77
C THR A 218 10.28 -0.10 1.39
N PRO A 219 11.23 0.55 0.69
CA PRO A 219 11.00 0.99 -0.67
C PRO A 219 10.70 -0.17 -1.62
N ASN A 220 9.94 0.09 -2.68
CA ASN A 220 9.68 -0.94 -3.70
C ASN A 220 10.92 -1.21 -4.56
N GLN A 221 10.89 -2.34 -5.28
CA GLN A 221 12.02 -2.75 -6.12
C GLN A 221 12.36 -1.69 -7.18
N GLU A 222 11.35 -1.08 -7.79
CA GLU A 222 11.54 -0.06 -8.83
C GLU A 222 12.34 1.15 -8.30
N PHE A 223 12.06 1.59 -7.08
CA PHE A 223 12.82 2.66 -6.44
C PHE A 223 14.23 2.21 -6.06
N GLN A 224 14.38 0.98 -5.55
CA GLN A 224 15.69 0.43 -5.23
C GLN A 224 16.59 0.30 -6.46
N ASP A 225 16.03 -0.06 -7.61
CA ASP A 225 16.77 -0.18 -8.87
C ASP A 225 17.19 1.18 -9.45
N PHE A 226 16.51 2.26 -9.04
CA PHE A 226 16.81 3.61 -9.50
C PHE A 226 17.98 4.26 -8.74
N VAL A 227 18.18 3.90 -7.47
CA VAL A 227 19.21 4.48 -6.56
C VAL A 227 20.53 3.74 -6.69
#